data_AF-A0A2V9V9C9-F1
#
_entry.id   AF-A0A2V9V9C9-F1
#
_cell.length_a   1.000
_cell.length_b   1.000
_cell.length_c   1.000
_cell.angle_alpha   90.00
_cell.angle_beta   90.00
_cell.angle_gamma   90.00
#
_symmetry.space_group_name_H-M   'P 1'
#
loop_
_entity.id
_entity.type
_entity.pdbx_description
1 polymer ?
#
loop_
_entity_poly.entity_id
_entity_poly.type
_entity_poly.pdbx_seq_one_letter_code
_entity_poly.pdbx_strand_id
1 'polypeptide(L)'
;RVSYITSPGNGDGRGWRKRVGLPRGGPSAVITTKAVLRFADDGEAYLASLHPGVELDDVLADTGWRLRVGDSMVSTAEPTAAELKAIRDYDKDGFWTK
;
A
#
# COMPACT_ATOMS: atom_id res chain seq x y z
N ARG A 1 16.38 1.55 -2.97
CA ARG A 1 16.47 2.95 -3.46
C ARG A 1 16.05 2.96 -4.93
N VAL A 2 15.17 3.88 -5.33
CA VAL A 2 14.73 4.00 -6.74
C VAL A 2 15.77 4.74 -7.59
N SER A 3 15.75 4.51 -8.90
CA SER A 3 16.70 5.13 -9.86
C SER A 3 16.41 6.61 -10.12
N TYR A 4 15.15 7.02 -10.07
CA TYR A 4 14.72 8.40 -10.27
C TYR A 4 13.48 8.71 -9.43
N ILE A 5 13.41 9.92 -8.86
CA ILE A 5 12.29 10.34 -8.01
C ILE A 5 11.38 11.27 -8.83
N THR A 6 10.33 10.70 -9.42
CA THR A 6 9.28 11.46 -10.12
C THR A 6 8.26 12.05 -9.15
N SER A 7 7.84 11.26 -8.15
CA SER A 7 6.84 11.63 -7.15
C SER A 7 7.46 11.51 -5.75
N PRO A 8 7.70 12.63 -5.05
CA PRO A 8 8.35 12.61 -3.74
C PRO A 8 7.51 11.87 -2.68
N GLY A 9 8.11 10.84 -2.07
CA GLY A 9 7.56 10.12 -0.90
C GLY A 9 7.89 10.79 0.44
N ASN A 10 8.18 9.99 1.48
CA ASN A 10 8.61 10.49 2.78
C ASN A 10 10.13 10.77 2.88
N GLY A 11 10.89 10.45 1.83
CA GLY A 11 12.34 10.72 1.75
C GLY A 11 13.12 9.98 2.84
N ASP A 12 13.88 10.72 3.66
CA ASP A 12 14.63 10.17 4.79
C ASP A 12 13.82 10.08 6.10
N GLY A 13 12.50 10.30 6.03
CA GLY A 13 11.57 10.10 7.12
C GLY A 13 10.99 11.40 7.68
N ARG A 14 10.67 11.38 8.98
CA ARG A 14 9.95 12.48 9.64
C ARG A 14 10.61 13.85 9.38
N GLY A 15 9.81 14.79 8.91
CA GLY A 15 10.22 16.17 8.67
C GLY A 15 10.96 16.41 7.36
N TRP A 16 11.39 15.37 6.62
CA TRP A 16 12.06 15.51 5.32
C TRP A 16 11.28 16.39 4.36
N ARG A 17 9.99 16.07 4.20
CA ARG A 17 9.08 16.77 3.28
C ARG A 17 9.03 18.26 3.55
N LYS A 18 8.95 18.66 4.83
CA LYS A 18 8.95 20.07 5.24
C LYS A 18 10.30 20.73 4.93
N ARG A 19 11.43 20.05 5.20
CA ARG A 19 12.78 20.57 4.92
C ARG A 19 12.99 20.85 3.43
N VAL A 20 12.45 20.00 2.56
CA VAL A 20 12.55 20.17 1.10
C VAL A 20 11.44 21.05 0.49
N GLY A 21 10.65 21.74 1.33
CA GLY A 21 9.65 22.70 0.89
C GLY A 21 8.34 22.09 0.35
N LEU A 22 8.06 20.81 0.61
CA LEU A 22 6.81 20.19 0.18
C LEU A 22 5.67 20.60 1.12
N PRO A 23 4.60 21.23 0.60
CA PRO A 23 3.62 21.94 1.43
C PRO A 23 2.57 21.04 2.11
N ARG A 24 2.44 19.76 1.73
CA ARG A 24 1.35 18.88 2.19
C ARG A 24 1.76 17.41 2.31
N GLY A 25 1.16 16.72 3.29
CA GLY A 25 0.96 15.27 3.32
C GLY A 25 2.21 14.41 3.13
N GLY A 26 1.99 13.21 2.58
CA GLY A 26 2.92 12.13 2.26
C GLY A 26 2.10 10.93 1.75
N PRO A 27 2.72 9.87 1.22
CA PRO A 27 1.98 8.68 0.84
C PRO A 27 1.27 8.08 2.07
N SER A 28 0.01 7.68 1.90
CA SER A 28 -0.81 7.13 2.99
C SER A 28 -0.97 5.62 2.91
N ALA A 29 -0.86 5.04 1.71
CA ALA A 29 -0.92 3.60 1.48
C ALA A 29 -0.17 3.23 0.21
N VAL A 30 0.28 1.99 0.14
CA VAL A 30 0.61 1.29 -1.10
C VAL A 30 -0.28 0.06 -1.15
N ILE A 31 -1.13 -0.03 -2.17
CA ILE A 31 -1.99 -1.19 -2.41
C ILE A 31 -1.38 -1.97 -3.57
N THR A 32 -1.14 -3.24 -3.34
CA THR A 32 -0.53 -4.15 -4.31
C THR A 32 -1.52 -5.26 -4.65
N THR A 33 -1.14 -6.20 -5.52
CA THR A 33 -1.92 -7.42 -5.75
C THR A 33 -1.94 -8.38 -4.56
N LYS A 34 -1.05 -8.18 -3.56
CA LYS A 34 -0.86 -9.09 -2.43
C LYS A 34 -1.29 -8.52 -1.08
N ALA A 35 -1.20 -7.21 -0.90
CA ALA A 35 -1.23 -6.59 0.42
C ALA A 35 -1.48 -5.08 0.37
N VAL A 36 -1.87 -4.54 1.52
CA VAL A 36 -1.84 -3.10 1.80
C VAL A 36 -0.67 -2.80 2.73
N LEU A 37 0.19 -1.88 2.30
CA LEU A 37 1.22 -1.28 3.14
C LEU A 37 0.76 0.12 3.57
N ARG A 38 1.09 0.47 4.82
CA ARG A 38 0.87 1.80 5.38
C ARG A 38 2.21 2.39 5.83
N PHE A 39 2.21 3.65 6.20
CA PHE A 39 3.43 4.36 6.64
C PHE A 39 3.32 4.65 8.12
N ALA A 40 4.38 4.30 8.84
CA ALA A 40 4.48 4.66 10.25
C ALA A 40 4.86 6.13 10.38
N ASP A 41 4.92 6.55 11.63
CA ASP A 41 5.18 7.90 12.07
C ASP A 41 6.58 8.43 11.68
N ASP A 42 7.54 7.52 11.52
CA ASP A 42 8.88 7.79 10.98
C ASP A 42 8.91 7.91 9.45
N GLY A 43 7.80 7.61 8.77
CA GLY A 43 7.66 7.67 7.32
C GLY A 43 8.06 6.39 6.58
N GLU A 44 8.47 5.33 7.27
CA GLU A 44 8.81 4.05 6.66
C GLU A 44 7.57 3.14 6.51
N ALA A 45 7.49 2.45 5.38
CA ALA A 45 6.38 1.56 5.08
C ALA A 45 6.40 0.30 5.96
N TYR A 46 5.22 -0.19 6.33
CA TYR A 46 5.02 -1.46 7.02
C TYR A 46 3.82 -2.20 6.41
N LEU A 47 3.84 -3.52 6.52
CA LEU A 47 2.75 -4.39 6.09
C LEU A 47 1.57 -4.24 7.05
N ALA A 48 0.45 -3.73 6.55
CA ALA A 48 -0.75 -3.46 7.34
C ALA A 48 -1.82 -4.55 7.16
N SER A 49 -1.95 -5.12 5.97
CA SER A 49 -2.83 -6.25 5.73
C SER A 49 -2.36 -7.12 4.57
N LEU A 50 -2.67 -8.42 4.64
CA LEU A 50 -2.53 -9.36 3.54
C LEU A 50 -3.89 -9.49 2.83
N HIS A 51 -3.91 -9.67 1.51
CA HIS A 51 -5.15 -10.03 0.82
C HIS A 51 -5.51 -11.49 1.10
N PRO A 52 -6.80 -11.86 1.04
CA PRO A 52 -7.22 -13.24 1.27
C PRO A 52 -6.45 -14.25 0.42
N GLY A 53 -5.92 -15.30 1.05
CA GLY A 53 -5.16 -16.37 0.39
C GLY A 53 -3.69 -16.05 0.11
N VAL A 54 -3.16 -14.92 0.58
CA VAL A 54 -1.74 -14.55 0.43
C VAL A 54 -0.99 -14.83 1.73
N GLU A 55 0.11 -15.56 1.64
CA GLU A 55 0.99 -15.85 2.78
C GLU A 55 1.98 -14.72 3.05
N LEU A 56 2.36 -14.53 4.32
CA LEU A 56 3.33 -13.51 4.72
C LEU A 56 4.67 -13.67 3.99
N ASP A 57 5.16 -14.90 3.90
CA ASP A 57 6.45 -15.22 3.30
C ASP A 57 6.52 -14.81 1.82
N ASP A 58 5.40 -14.93 1.09
CA ASP A 58 5.32 -14.51 -0.32
C ASP A 58 5.46 -12.99 -0.49
N VAL A 59 5.02 -12.20 0.48
CA VAL A 59 5.19 -10.74 0.46
C VAL A 59 6.61 -10.36 0.83
N LEU A 60 7.19 -11.04 1.82
CA LEU A 60 8.56 -10.78 2.25
C LEU A 60 9.57 -11.16 1.14
N ALA A 61 9.36 -12.27 0.45
CA ALA A 61 10.19 -12.72 -0.67
C ALA A 61 10.16 -11.74 -1.87
N ASP A 62 9.00 -11.15 -2.15
CA ASP A 62 8.83 -10.20 -3.26
C ASP A 62 9.19 -8.74 -2.89
N THR A 63 9.57 -8.49 -1.63
CA THR A 63 9.92 -7.15 -1.16
C THR A 63 11.43 -6.97 -1.12
N GLY A 64 11.95 -6.10 -1.99
CA GLY A 64 13.41 -5.86 -2.14
C GLY A 64 14.12 -5.13 -0.98
N TRP A 65 13.48 -5.04 0.19
CA TRP A 65 14.08 -4.51 1.42
C TRP A 65 13.46 -5.22 2.63
N ARG A 66 14.04 -4.99 3.82
CA ARG A 66 13.47 -5.54 5.06
C ARG A 66 12.14 -4.87 5.39
N LEU A 67 11.03 -5.54 5.10
CA LEU A 67 9.69 -5.02 5.39
C LEU A 67 9.33 -5.23 6.87
N ARG A 68 8.84 -4.17 7.52
CA ARG A 68 8.27 -4.25 8.87
C ARG A 68 6.85 -4.83 8.80
N VAL A 69 6.53 -5.78 9.68
CA VAL A 69 5.17 -6.29 9.83
C VAL A 69 4.48 -5.50 10.93
N GLY A 70 3.28 -4.97 10.67
CA GLY A 70 2.52 -4.22 11.66
C GLY A 70 2.00 -5.14 12.78
N ASP A 71 2.05 -4.67 14.02
CA ASP A 71 1.61 -5.45 15.20
C ASP A 71 0.14 -5.87 15.14
N SER A 72 -0.68 -5.08 14.43
CA SER A 72 -2.11 -5.30 14.23
C SER A 72 -2.46 -5.75 12.80
N MET A 73 -1.52 -6.41 12.12
CA MET A 73 -1.76 -6.93 10.76
C MET A 73 -2.94 -7.90 10.76
N VAL A 74 -3.91 -7.64 9.87
CA VAL A 74 -5.09 -8.48 9.66
C VAL A 74 -5.22 -8.86 8.19
N SER A 75 -6.06 -9.84 7.88
CA SER A 75 -6.47 -10.05 6.49
C SER A 75 -7.32 -8.88 6.02
N THR A 76 -7.16 -8.50 4.75
CA THR A 76 -7.98 -7.49 4.09
C THR A 76 -9.40 -8.05 3.98
N ALA A 77 -10.39 -7.25 4.40
CA ALA A 77 -11.79 -7.68 4.30
C ALA A 77 -12.15 -8.00 2.84
N GLU A 78 -12.87 -9.10 2.65
CA GLU A 78 -13.44 -9.39 1.33
C GLU A 78 -14.48 -8.34 0.96
N PRO A 79 -14.61 -8.00 -0.34
CA PRO A 79 -15.63 -7.05 -0.79
C PRO A 79 -17.04 -7.52 -0.43
N THR A 80 -17.87 -6.59 0.01
CA THR A 80 -19.28 -6.88 0.28
C THR A 80 -20.06 -7.10 -1.02
N ALA A 81 -21.22 -7.76 -0.93
CA ALA A 81 -22.09 -7.97 -2.08
C ALA A 81 -22.52 -6.65 -2.76
N ALA A 82 -22.70 -5.57 -1.97
CA ALA A 82 -23.05 -4.25 -2.49
C ALA A 82 -21.89 -3.61 -3.27
N GLU A 83 -20.65 -3.72 -2.75
CA GLU A 83 -19.45 -3.23 -3.44
C GLU A 83 -19.18 -4.02 -4.73
N LEU A 84 -19.30 -5.36 -4.68
CA LEU A 84 -19.17 -6.21 -5.87
C LEU A 84 -20.21 -5.86 -6.94
N LYS A 85 -21.46 -5.61 -6.52
CA LYS A 85 -22.50 -5.15 -7.44
C LYS A 85 -22.12 -3.81 -8.08
N ALA A 86 -21.70 -2.83 -7.28
CA ALA A 86 -21.31 -1.52 -7.80
C ALA A 86 -20.16 -1.64 -8.81
N ILE A 87 -19.11 -2.42 -8.50
CA ILE A 87 -17.98 -2.64 -9.41
C ILE A 87 -18.46 -3.23 -10.73
N ARG A 88 -19.28 -4.28 -10.71
CA ARG A 88 -19.81 -4.93 -11.94
C ARG A 88 -20.73 -4.01 -12.74
N ASP A 89 -21.43 -3.09 -12.08
CA ASP A 89 -22.28 -2.10 -12.75
C ASP A 89 -21.45 -1.01 -13.44
N TYR A 90 -20.28 -0.64 -12.90
CA TYR A 90 -19.37 0.35 -13.49
C TYR A 90 -18.36 -0.23 -14.49
N ASP A 91 -17.98 -1.49 -14.35
CA ASP A 91 -17.03 -2.19 -15.22
C ASP A 91 -17.73 -3.30 -16.04
N LYS A 92 -18.78 -2.93 -16.78
CA LYS A 92 -19.67 -3.90 -17.48
C LYS A 92 -18.95 -4.80 -18.48
N ASP A 93 -17.91 -4.27 -19.11
CA ASP A 93 -17.11 -5.00 -20.12
C ASP A 93 -15.90 -5.72 -19.49
N GLY A 94 -15.77 -5.65 -18.16
CA GLY A 94 -14.67 -6.24 -17.41
C GLY A 94 -13.31 -5.69 -17.81
N PHE A 95 -13.18 -4.41 -18.13
CA PHE A 95 -11.88 -3.86 -18.53
C PHE A 95 -10.88 -3.90 -17.37
N TRP A 96 -11.32 -3.61 -16.16
CA TRP A 96 -10.46 -3.55 -14.96
C TRP A 96 -10.48 -4.84 -14.14
N THR A 97 -11.56 -5.61 -14.24
CA THR A 97 -11.81 -6.83 -13.43
C THR A 97 -11.62 -8.14 -14.19
N LYS A 98 -10.95 -8.08 -15.36
CA LYS A 98 -10.58 -9.24 -16.17
C LYS A 98 -9.61 -10.18 -15.48
#